data_AF-A0A4P6MHU3-F1
#
_entry.id   AF-A0A4P6MHU3-F1
#
_cell.length_a   1.000
_cell.length_b   1.000
_cell.length_c   1.000
_cell.angle_alpha   90.00
_cell.angle_beta   90.00
_cell.angle_gamma   90.00
#
_symmetry.space_group_name_H-M   'P 1'
#
loop_
_entity.id
_entity.type
_entity.pdbx_description
1 polymer ?
#
loop_
_entity_poly.entity_id
_entity_poly.type
_entity_poly.pdbx_seq_one_letter_code
_entity_poly.pdbx_strand_id
1 'polypeptide(L)'
;MTRLSTAKPRLGSMPSRLGRTADRMARGMRRSEGPINTARWQRLRLKILKRDGWICQITGARLVGGKNAPNSAVVDHIRPHRGDLDLFWDESNLRAVSKAWHDTHKQSLERRGLA
;
A
#
# COMPACT_ATOMS: atom_id res chain seq x y z
N MET A 1 9.74 72.40 21.88
CA MET A 1 8.56 71.51 22.05
C MET A 1 8.85 70.20 21.35
N THR A 2 9.16 69.14 22.09
CA THR A 2 9.63 67.85 21.55
C THR A 2 8.46 66.87 21.48
N ARG A 3 8.14 66.34 20.29
CA ARG A 3 7.07 65.34 20.10
C ARG A 3 7.56 63.95 20.54
N LEU A 4 6.82 63.30 21.43
CA LEU A 4 7.04 61.88 21.77
C LEU A 4 6.47 60.98 20.67
N SER A 5 7.28 60.04 20.18
CA SER A 5 6.86 59.04 19.21
C SER A 5 6.30 57.79 19.91
N THR A 6 5.14 57.31 19.47
CA THR A 6 4.46 56.14 20.04
C THR A 6 5.16 54.83 19.63
N ALA A 7 5.39 53.94 20.59
CA ALA A 7 6.01 52.63 20.34
C ALA A 7 5.05 51.66 19.61
N LYS A 8 5.59 50.86 18.68
CA LYS A 8 4.82 49.86 17.91
C LYS A 8 4.38 48.68 18.79
N PRO A 9 3.15 48.16 18.65
CA PRO A 9 2.69 46.99 19.41
C PRO A 9 3.47 45.74 18.99
N ARG A 10 3.95 44.97 19.98
CA ARG A 10 4.78 43.76 19.79
C ARG A 10 4.00 42.44 19.87
N LEU A 11 2.68 42.51 19.97
CA LEU A 11 1.82 41.32 20.07
C LEU A 11 1.25 40.98 18.69
N GLY A 12 1.74 39.89 18.10
CA GLY A 12 1.13 39.27 16.92
C GLY A 12 -0.10 38.44 17.31
N SER A 13 -1.09 38.38 16.42
CA SER A 13 -2.30 37.56 16.62
C SER A 13 -1.95 36.10 16.87
N MET A 14 -2.45 35.51 17.96
CA MET A 14 -2.27 34.08 18.21
C MET A 14 -3.05 33.25 17.19
N PRO A 15 -2.47 32.18 16.62
CA PRO A 15 -3.20 31.27 15.76
C PRO A 15 -4.27 30.52 16.57
N SER A 16 -5.48 30.45 16.04
CA SER A 16 -6.63 29.80 16.66
C SER A 16 -6.37 28.29 16.85
N ARG A 17 -6.50 27.80 18.10
CA ARG A 17 -6.34 26.36 18.43
C ARG A 17 -7.44 25.47 17.82
N LEU A 18 -8.56 26.05 17.39
CA LEU A 18 -9.71 25.31 16.84
C LEU A 18 -9.44 24.65 15.48
N GLY A 19 -8.46 25.09 14.69
CA GLY A 19 -8.17 24.50 13.37
C GLY A 19 -7.47 23.14 13.42
N ARG A 20 -6.91 22.74 14.57
CA ARG A 20 -6.04 21.54 14.67
C ARG A 20 -6.80 20.22 14.80
N THR A 21 -8.08 20.25 15.20
CA THR A 21 -8.88 19.04 15.45
C THR A 21 -9.53 18.51 14.17
N ALA A 22 -10.02 19.39 13.29
CA ALA A 22 -10.66 19.01 12.02
C ALA A 22 -9.70 18.24 11.09
N ASP A 23 -8.44 18.67 11.05
CA ASP A 23 -7.38 18.08 10.23
C ASP A 23 -6.92 16.69 10.72
N ARG A 24 -7.11 16.36 12.01
CA ARG A 24 -6.79 15.03 12.56
C ARG A 24 -7.86 13.98 12.22
N MET A 25 -9.13 14.38 12.15
CA MET A 25 -10.24 13.50 11.76
C MET A 25 -10.20 13.15 10.26
N ALA A 26 -9.81 14.11 9.40
CA ALA A 26 -9.72 13.90 7.95
C ALA A 26 -8.60 12.93 7.53
N ARG A 27 -7.52 12.80 8.31
CA ARG A 27 -6.40 11.90 8.03
C ARG A 27 -6.64 10.43 8.41
N GLY A 28 -7.64 10.14 9.24
CA GLY A 28 -7.88 8.79 9.78
C GLY A 28 -8.60 7.83 8.83
N MET A 29 -9.25 8.34 7.79
CA MET A 29 -10.24 7.58 7.01
C MET A 29 -9.85 7.32 5.55
N ARG A 30 -8.57 7.39 5.20
CA ARG A 30 -8.11 6.89 3.88
C ARG A 30 -7.82 5.40 3.99
N ARG A 31 -8.87 4.57 4.08
CA ARG A 31 -8.72 3.19 3.59
C ARG A 31 -8.26 3.32 2.14
N SER A 32 -7.24 2.58 1.74
CA SER A 32 -6.84 2.55 0.35
C SER A 32 -8.05 2.03 -0.44
N GLU A 33 -8.79 2.92 -1.09
CA GLU A 33 -9.98 2.63 -1.92
C GLU A 33 -9.51 1.91 -3.20
N GLY A 34 -9.01 0.69 -3.03
CA GLY A 34 -8.40 -0.11 -4.09
C GLY A 34 -8.96 -1.53 -4.10
N PRO A 35 -8.98 -2.20 -5.27
CA PRO A 35 -9.62 -3.50 -5.45
C PRO A 35 -9.06 -4.61 -4.53
N ILE A 36 -7.85 -4.43 -4.00
CA ILE A 36 -7.17 -5.36 -3.08
C ILE A 36 -7.82 -5.48 -1.69
N ASN A 37 -8.55 -4.44 -1.23
CA ASN A 37 -9.20 -4.45 0.08
C ASN A 37 -10.63 -5.03 0.04
N THR A 38 -11.07 -5.51 -1.12
CA THR A 38 -12.43 -6.02 -1.32
C THR A 38 -12.58 -7.48 -0.88
N ALA A 39 -13.79 -7.88 -0.48
CA ALA A 39 -14.11 -9.28 -0.22
C ALA A 39 -13.90 -10.18 -1.46
N ARG A 40 -14.05 -9.60 -2.67
CA ARG A 40 -13.76 -10.28 -3.94
C ARG A 40 -12.29 -10.67 -4.03
N TRP A 41 -11.38 -9.73 -3.73
CA TRP A 41 -9.94 -10.02 -3.73
C TRP A 41 -9.56 -11.06 -2.68
N GLN A 42 -10.11 -10.99 -1.46
CA GLN A 42 -9.81 -11.99 -0.43
C GLN A 42 -10.20 -13.41 -0.85
N ARG A 43 -11.37 -13.56 -1.51
CA ARG A 43 -11.80 -14.84 -2.08
C ARG A 43 -10.88 -15.32 -3.22
N LEU A 44 -10.56 -14.43 -4.15
CA LEU A 44 -9.66 -14.73 -5.27
C LEU A 44 -8.27 -15.14 -4.77
N ARG A 45 -7.71 -14.37 -3.84
CA ARG A 45 -6.42 -14.65 -3.20
C ARG A 45 -6.38 -16.06 -2.62
N LEU A 46 -7.42 -16.47 -1.87
CA LEU A 46 -7.49 -17.82 -1.31
C LEU A 46 -7.60 -18.89 -2.39
N LYS A 47 -8.33 -18.62 -3.50
CA LYS A 47 -8.44 -19.54 -4.64
C LYS A 47 -7.06 -19.80 -5.27
N ILE A 48 -6.30 -18.74 -5.54
CA ILE A 48 -4.96 -18.83 -6.14
C ILE A 48 -3.99 -19.55 -5.19
N LEU A 49 -3.99 -19.22 -3.90
CA LEU A 49 -3.12 -19.90 -2.93
C LEU A 49 -3.41 -21.39 -2.80
N LYS A 50 -4.69 -21.79 -2.89
CA LYS A 50 -5.09 -23.21 -2.91
C LYS A 50 -4.67 -23.90 -4.20
N ARG A 51 -4.90 -23.26 -5.36
CA ARG A 51 -4.48 -23.77 -6.69
C ARG A 51 -2.98 -24.05 -6.70
N ASP A 52 -2.20 -23.14 -6.14
CA ASP A 52 -0.74 -23.18 -6.13
C ASP A 52 -0.18 -23.98 -4.92
N GLY A 53 -1.03 -24.68 -4.17
CA GLY A 53 -0.64 -25.59 -3.10
C GLY A 53 0.05 -24.94 -1.90
N TRP A 54 -0.12 -23.63 -1.70
CA TRP A 54 0.65 -22.85 -0.72
C TRP A 54 2.17 -22.94 -0.91
N ILE A 55 2.61 -23.05 -2.16
CA ILE A 55 4.01 -23.07 -2.55
C ILE A 55 4.31 -21.87 -3.45
N CYS A 56 5.43 -21.21 -3.19
CA CYS A 56 5.93 -20.14 -4.05
C CYS A 56 6.23 -20.71 -5.44
N GLN A 57 5.53 -20.22 -6.46
CA GLN A 57 5.65 -20.70 -7.84
C GLN A 57 6.98 -20.32 -8.51
N ILE A 58 7.79 -19.46 -7.87
CA ILE A 58 9.11 -19.07 -8.37
C ILE A 58 10.24 -19.78 -7.63
N THR A 59 10.15 -19.84 -6.29
CA THR A 59 11.26 -20.35 -5.46
C THR A 59 11.03 -21.73 -4.87
N GLY A 60 9.82 -22.30 -5.00
CA GLY A 60 9.45 -23.58 -4.37
C GLY A 60 9.27 -23.53 -2.85
N ALA A 61 9.45 -22.37 -2.22
CA ALA A 61 9.34 -22.22 -0.77
C ALA A 61 7.88 -22.38 -0.29
N ARG A 62 7.69 -23.03 0.87
CA ARG A 62 6.38 -23.21 1.48
C ARG A 62 5.87 -21.92 2.12
N LEU A 63 4.64 -21.52 1.80
CA LEU A 63 4.01 -20.26 2.18
C LEU A 63 3.23 -20.38 3.50
N VAL A 64 3.93 -20.72 4.59
CA VAL A 64 3.34 -20.95 5.93
C VAL A 64 3.61 -19.83 6.93
N GLY A 65 4.31 -18.77 6.49
CA GLY A 65 4.67 -17.66 7.36
C GLY A 65 3.46 -16.88 7.87
N GLY A 66 3.51 -16.48 9.14
CA GLY A 66 2.59 -15.50 9.71
C GLY A 66 2.79 -14.10 9.11
N LYS A 67 1.97 -13.13 9.52
CA LYS A 67 2.02 -11.76 8.99
C LYS A 67 3.45 -11.19 9.01
N ASN A 68 3.93 -10.76 7.84
CA ASN A 68 5.25 -10.16 7.59
C ASN A 68 6.47 -11.10 7.59
N ALA A 69 6.31 -12.41 7.82
CA ALA A 69 7.41 -13.35 7.67
C ALA A 69 7.88 -13.42 6.19
N PRO A 70 9.16 -13.72 5.93
CA PRO A 70 9.70 -13.80 4.55
C PRO A 70 8.98 -14.87 3.70
N ASN A 71 8.50 -15.94 4.32
CA ASN A 71 7.68 -16.99 3.70
C ASN A 71 6.16 -16.76 3.85
N SER A 72 5.72 -15.52 4.09
CA SER A 72 4.29 -15.19 4.03
C SER A 72 3.77 -15.36 2.60
N ALA A 73 2.55 -15.87 2.48
CA ALA A 73 1.84 -15.98 1.21
C ALA A 73 1.47 -14.60 0.63
N VAL A 74 1.92 -14.31 -0.58
CA VAL A 74 1.52 -13.14 -1.38
C VAL A 74 0.99 -13.64 -2.72
N VAL A 75 -0.02 -12.97 -3.27
CA VAL A 75 -0.51 -13.24 -4.63
C VAL A 75 -0.07 -12.09 -5.51
N ASP A 76 0.63 -12.44 -6.57
CA ASP A 76 1.35 -11.54 -7.45
C ASP A 76 0.80 -11.58 -8.87
N HIS A 77 0.71 -10.43 -9.53
CA HIS A 77 0.38 -10.34 -10.96
C HIS A 77 1.59 -10.73 -11.82
N ILE A 78 1.45 -11.73 -12.69
CA ILE A 78 2.52 -12.18 -13.59
C ILE A 78 2.90 -11.05 -14.53
N ARG A 79 1.90 -10.46 -15.20
CA ARG A 79 2.02 -9.27 -16.04
C ARG A 79 1.49 -8.07 -15.26
N PRO A 80 2.23 -6.96 -15.18
CA PRO A 80 1.74 -5.74 -14.56
C PRO A 80 0.43 -5.28 -15.23
N HIS A 81 -0.64 -5.15 -14.46
CA HIS A 81 -1.96 -4.85 -15.01
C HIS A 81 -2.12 -3.40 -15.48
N ARG A 82 -1.27 -2.45 -15.03
CA ARG A 82 -1.23 -1.03 -15.48
C ARG A 82 -2.61 -0.31 -15.52
N GLY A 83 -3.53 -0.71 -14.65
CA GLY A 83 -4.89 -0.16 -14.57
C GLY A 83 -5.97 -0.94 -15.32
N ASP A 84 -5.58 -1.94 -16.13
CA ASP A 84 -6.52 -2.91 -16.72
C ASP A 84 -7.11 -3.79 -15.61
N LEU A 85 -8.43 -3.72 -15.44
CA LEU A 85 -9.14 -4.47 -14.42
C LEU A 85 -9.37 -5.93 -14.82
N ASP A 86 -9.52 -6.23 -16.11
CA ASP A 86 -9.71 -7.60 -16.56
C ASP A 86 -8.43 -8.39 -16.30
N LEU A 87 -7.29 -7.79 -16.63
CA LEU A 87 -5.97 -8.35 -16.35
C LEU A 87 -5.65 -8.40 -14.84
N PHE A 88 -6.24 -7.50 -14.03
CA PHE A 88 -6.10 -7.53 -12.57
C PHE A 88 -6.84 -8.72 -11.94
N TRP A 89 -8.01 -9.07 -12.48
CA TRP A 89 -8.88 -10.14 -11.97
C TRP A 89 -8.63 -11.50 -12.63
N ASP A 90 -7.87 -11.55 -13.72
CA ASP A 90 -7.53 -12.78 -14.43
C ASP A 90 -6.70 -13.73 -13.56
N GLU A 91 -7.29 -14.89 -13.24
CA GLU A 91 -6.65 -15.94 -12.46
C GLU A 91 -5.38 -16.49 -13.10
N SER A 92 -5.31 -16.51 -14.43
CA SER A 92 -4.14 -16.97 -15.18
C SER A 92 -2.97 -15.97 -15.09
N ASN A 93 -3.28 -14.69 -14.84
CA ASN A 93 -2.31 -13.64 -14.59
C ASN A 93 -1.91 -13.53 -13.11
N LEU A 94 -2.38 -14.42 -12.22
CA LEU A 94 -2.06 -14.40 -10.80
C LEU A 94 -1.23 -15.62 -10.40
N ARG A 95 -0.26 -15.45 -9.49
CA ARG A 95 0.54 -16.54 -8.92
C ARG A 95 0.84 -16.34 -7.44
N ALA A 96 0.95 -17.45 -6.71
CA ALA A 96 1.40 -17.46 -5.33
C ALA A 96 2.92 -17.33 -5.23
N VAL A 97 3.39 -16.37 -4.44
CA VAL A 97 4.82 -16.14 -4.19
C VAL A 97 5.09 -15.84 -2.72
N SER A 98 6.35 -15.96 -2.30
CA SER A 98 6.76 -15.54 -0.96
C SER A 98 6.91 -14.02 -0.89
N LYS A 99 6.62 -13.44 0.27
CA LYS A 99 6.84 -12.02 0.54
C LYS A 99 8.27 -11.57 0.24
N ALA A 100 9.27 -12.39 0.61
CA ALA A 100 10.67 -12.09 0.34
C ALA A 100 10.97 -11.97 -1.16
N TRP A 101 10.41 -12.85 -1.99
CA TRP A 101 10.58 -12.75 -3.44
C TRP A 101 9.83 -11.53 -4.00
N HIS A 102 8.57 -11.34 -3.59
CA HIS A 102 7.73 -10.25 -4.06
C HIS A 102 8.35 -8.87 -3.77
N ASP A 103 8.78 -8.64 -2.52
CA ASP A 103 9.24 -7.31 -2.10
C ASP A 103 10.63 -6.97 -2.65
N THR A 104 11.49 -7.98 -2.91
CA THR A 104 12.88 -7.74 -3.35
C THR A 104 13.07 -7.94 -4.86
N HIS A 105 12.65 -9.10 -5.37
CA HIS A 105 12.99 -9.51 -6.73
C HIS A 105 12.07 -8.87 -7.76
N LYS A 106 10.75 -8.89 -7.51
CA LYS A 106 9.81 -8.29 -8.46
C LYS A 106 10.02 -6.77 -8.57
N GLN A 107 10.17 -6.07 -7.46
CA GLN A 107 10.48 -4.64 -7.48
C GLN A 107 11.80 -4.32 -8.20
N SER A 108 12.77 -5.23 -8.19
CA SER A 108 14.01 -5.09 -8.95
C SER A 108 13.79 -5.29 -10.45
N LEU A 109 13.03 -6.33 -10.83
CA LEU A 109 12.69 -6.63 -12.23
C LEU A 109 11.87 -5.50 -12.86
N GLU A 110 10.88 -4.95 -12.14
CA GLU A 110 10.06 -3.84 -12.61
C GLU A 110 10.90 -2.57 -12.84
N ARG A 111 11.82 -2.25 -11.93
CA ARG A 111 12.75 -1.12 -12.09
C ARG A 111 13.69 -1.28 -13.29
N ARG A 112 14.00 -2.52 -13.67
CA ARG A 112 14.86 -2.84 -14.82
C ARG A 112 14.08 -3.03 -16.12
N GLY A 113 12.74 -2.98 -16.09
CA GLY A 113 11.88 -3.24 -17.25
C GLY A 113 11.87 -4.71 -17.70
N LEU A 114 12.21 -5.64 -16.80
CA LEU A 114 12.34 -7.09 -17.07
C LEU A 114 11.23 -7.92 -16.40
N ALA A 115 10.19 -7.26 -15.88
CA ALA A 115 9.06 -7.88 -15.21
C ALA A 115 7.94 -8.26 -16.17
#